data_AF-A0A7M3Y5P3-F1
#
_entry.id   AF-A0A7M3Y5P3-F1
#
_cell.length_a   1.000
_cell.length_b   1.000
_cell.length_c   1.000
_cell.angle_alpha   90.00
_cell.angle_beta   90.00
_cell.angle_gamma   90.00
#
_symmetry.space_group_name_H-M   'P 1'
#
loop_
_entity.id
_entity.type
_entity.pdbx_description
1 polymer ?
#
loop_
_entity_poly.entity_id
_entity_poly.type
_entity_poly.pdbx_seq_one_letter_code
_entity_poly.pdbx_strand_id
1 'polypeptide(L)'
;MMFWVIFYLALGVVALYYSQHQPFPEHSSRFGMLMLVTGAIFWIMTQAPRETGFLVPATSAVALGGIFVVIGVFRMAVRLDDVVVAPFGGVLLCTGTLSLMGDRWPEMAQSEQIGSFLLASILVLMEIYLAFRGLVVGVQGITWSKSGLRQVNRGLLLGPRGAISHFERSWDMEDPWINAMSHAALVLIYRHLGDESSAKEHLTELEAGGGWESVDDTWASAITDALSNLNQQPVTSND
;
A
#
# COMPACT_ATOMS: atom_id res chain seq x y z
N MET A 1 2.74 -29.77 2.00
CA MET A 1 2.22 -29.11 0.78
C MET A 1 0.96 -28.27 1.05
N MET A 2 -0.13 -28.85 1.58
CA MET A 2 -1.39 -28.11 1.81
C MET A 2 -1.26 -26.83 2.65
N PHE A 3 -0.38 -26.85 3.67
CA PHE A 3 -0.04 -25.64 4.43
C PHE A 3 0.36 -24.47 3.52
N TRP A 4 1.30 -24.70 2.60
CA TRP A 4 1.79 -23.67 1.67
C TRP A 4 0.71 -23.17 0.73
N VAL A 5 -0.13 -24.07 0.23
CA VAL A 5 -1.26 -23.71 -0.63
C VAL A 5 -2.20 -22.74 0.10
N ILE A 6 -2.63 -23.09 1.31
CA ILE A 6 -3.50 -22.25 2.14
C ILE A 6 -2.80 -20.93 2.48
N PHE A 7 -1.51 -20.99 2.83
CA PHE A 7 -0.72 -19.81 3.20
C PHE A 7 -0.62 -18.79 2.07
N TYR A 8 -0.26 -19.22 0.85
CA TYR A 8 -0.19 -18.33 -0.31
C TYR A 8 -1.56 -17.76 -0.69
N LEU A 9 -2.62 -18.58 -0.63
CA LEU A 9 -3.98 -18.12 -0.92
C LEU A 9 -4.45 -17.10 0.12
N ALA A 10 -4.26 -17.39 1.41
CA ALA A 10 -4.62 -16.48 2.49
C ALA A 10 -3.84 -15.16 2.40
N LEU A 11 -2.53 -15.22 2.18
CA LEU A 11 -1.69 -14.04 2.00
C LEU A 11 -2.16 -13.19 0.81
N GLY A 12 -2.51 -13.84 -0.31
CA GLY A 12 -3.03 -13.16 -1.50
C GLY A 12 -4.38 -12.48 -1.25
N VAL A 13 -5.32 -13.16 -0.58
CA VAL A 13 -6.64 -12.59 -0.22
C VAL A 13 -6.48 -11.40 0.73
N VAL A 14 -5.67 -11.55 1.78
CA VAL A 14 -5.42 -10.49 2.76
C VAL A 14 -4.76 -9.28 2.09
N ALA A 15 -3.76 -9.50 1.24
CA ALA A 15 -3.11 -8.41 0.50
C ALA A 15 -4.09 -7.68 -0.43
N LEU A 16 -5.00 -8.40 -1.10
CA LEU A 16 -6.05 -7.78 -1.91
C LEU A 16 -7.03 -6.96 -1.07
N TYR A 17 -7.42 -7.45 0.10
CA TYR A 17 -8.27 -6.70 1.02
C TYR A 17 -7.61 -5.39 1.48
N TYR A 18 -6.35 -5.45 1.90
CA TYR A 18 -5.60 -4.25 2.30
C TYR A 18 -5.34 -3.30 1.12
N SER A 19 -5.18 -3.81 -0.09
CA SER A 19 -4.98 -2.96 -1.28
C SER A 19 -6.12 -1.98 -1.51
N GLN A 20 -7.36 -2.34 -1.16
CA GLN A 20 -8.52 -1.46 -1.33
C GLN A 20 -8.51 -0.23 -0.43
N HIS A 21 -7.73 -0.28 0.65
CA HIS A 21 -7.58 0.80 1.63
C HIS A 21 -6.34 1.66 1.36
N GLN A 22 -5.56 1.33 0.32
CA GLN A 22 -4.41 2.12 -0.10
C GLN A 22 -4.83 3.19 -1.11
N PRO A 23 -4.16 4.36 -1.13
CA PRO A 23 -4.41 5.39 -2.14
C PRO A 23 -4.09 4.91 -3.56
N PHE A 24 -3.08 4.04 -3.70
CA PHE A 24 -2.67 3.43 -4.97
C PHE A 24 -2.85 1.90 -4.89
N PRO A 25 -4.07 1.39 -5.10
CA PRO A 25 -4.40 -0.03 -4.90
C PRO A 25 -3.68 -0.96 -5.89
N GLU A 26 -3.17 -0.45 -7.01
CA GLU A 26 -2.67 -1.26 -8.12
C GLU A 26 -1.47 -2.12 -7.73
N HIS A 27 -0.67 -1.70 -6.75
CA HIS A 27 0.62 -2.33 -6.44
C HIS A 27 0.48 -3.51 -5.48
N SER A 28 -0.13 -3.29 -4.33
CA SER A 28 -0.50 -4.37 -3.41
C SER A 28 -1.49 -5.36 -4.05
N SER A 29 -2.35 -4.90 -4.96
CA SER A 29 -3.24 -5.81 -5.70
C SER A 29 -2.48 -6.75 -6.64
N ARG A 30 -1.47 -6.26 -7.38
CA ARG A 30 -0.62 -7.11 -8.23
C ARG A 30 0.15 -8.14 -7.40
N PHE A 31 0.68 -7.75 -6.24
CA PHE A 31 1.31 -8.67 -5.30
C PHE A 31 0.33 -9.75 -4.84
N GLY A 32 -0.86 -9.36 -4.36
CA GLY A 32 -1.89 -10.30 -3.91
C GLY A 32 -2.31 -11.29 -5.00
N MET A 33 -2.50 -10.81 -6.24
CA MET A 33 -2.82 -11.66 -7.38
C MET A 33 -1.71 -12.66 -7.69
N LEU A 34 -0.43 -12.25 -7.63
CA LEU A 34 0.69 -13.17 -7.82
C LEU A 34 0.74 -14.25 -6.74
N MET A 35 0.44 -13.90 -5.48
CA MET A 35 0.36 -14.88 -4.39
C MET A 35 -0.78 -15.88 -4.62
N LEU A 36 -1.95 -15.42 -5.08
CA LEU A 36 -3.06 -16.31 -5.43
C LEU A 36 -2.70 -17.27 -6.57
N VAL A 37 -2.07 -16.76 -7.63
CA VAL A 37 -1.62 -17.58 -8.76
C VAL A 37 -0.60 -18.62 -8.30
N THR A 38 0.36 -18.22 -7.46
CA THR A 38 1.37 -19.15 -6.91
C THR A 38 0.71 -20.23 -6.03
N GLY A 39 -0.24 -19.85 -5.17
CA GLY A 39 -1.01 -20.79 -4.37
C GLY A 39 -1.84 -21.75 -5.21
N ALA A 40 -2.46 -21.27 -6.30
CA ALA A 40 -3.20 -22.10 -7.24
C ALA A 40 -2.29 -23.09 -8.00
N ILE A 41 -1.09 -22.66 -8.40
CA ILE A 41 -0.09 -23.56 -9.00
C ILE A 41 0.28 -24.66 -8.00
N PHE A 42 0.54 -24.33 -6.73
CA PHE A 42 0.81 -25.35 -5.71
C PHE A 42 -0.38 -26.25 -5.43
N TRP A 43 -1.61 -25.74 -5.49
CA TRP A 43 -2.81 -26.57 -5.41
C TRP A 43 -2.82 -27.61 -6.54
N ILE A 44 -2.58 -27.20 -7.79
CA ILE A 44 -2.53 -28.10 -8.95
C ILE A 44 -1.41 -29.13 -8.78
N MET A 45 -0.24 -28.71 -8.27
CA MET A 45 0.89 -29.61 -8.00
C MET A 45 0.57 -30.71 -7.00
N THR A 46 -0.41 -30.53 -6.10
CA THR A 46 -0.84 -31.61 -5.18
C THR A 46 -1.47 -32.80 -5.88
N GLN A 47 -1.99 -32.59 -7.09
CA GLN A 47 -2.65 -33.62 -7.91
C GLN A 47 -1.71 -34.20 -8.97
N ALA A 48 -0.43 -33.78 -8.98
CA ALA A 48 0.52 -34.23 -9.98
C ALA A 48 0.89 -35.71 -9.75
N PRO A 49 1.09 -36.50 -10.82
CA PRO A 49 1.46 -37.92 -10.72
C PRO A 49 2.87 -38.14 -10.16
N ARG A 50 3.71 -37.10 -10.11
CA ARG A 50 5.01 -37.10 -9.44
C ARG A 50 4.94 -36.19 -8.23
N GLU A 51 5.43 -36.68 -7.10
CA GLU A 51 5.53 -35.86 -5.89
C GLU A 51 6.41 -34.64 -6.13
N THR A 52 5.90 -33.49 -5.77
CA THR A 52 6.66 -32.24 -5.82
C THR A 52 7.68 -32.25 -4.69
N GLY A 53 8.91 -31.81 -4.98
CA GLY A 53 9.96 -31.73 -3.98
C GLY A 53 9.53 -30.93 -2.76
N PHE A 54 9.75 -31.47 -1.57
CA PHE A 54 9.30 -30.89 -0.31
C PHE A 54 9.85 -29.47 -0.05
N LEU A 55 11.04 -29.16 -0.57
CA LEU A 55 11.70 -27.85 -0.43
C LEU A 55 11.15 -26.79 -1.41
N VAL A 56 10.44 -27.17 -2.46
CA VAL A 56 9.99 -26.25 -3.52
C VAL A 56 9.13 -25.11 -2.98
N PRO A 57 8.11 -25.34 -2.13
CA PRO A 57 7.30 -24.25 -1.60
C PRO A 57 8.08 -23.31 -0.68
N ALA A 58 8.92 -23.84 0.20
CA ALA A 58 9.69 -23.03 1.14
C ALA A 58 10.75 -22.18 0.40
N THR A 59 11.44 -22.75 -0.59
CA THR A 59 12.40 -22.01 -1.44
C THR A 59 11.71 -20.93 -2.28
N SER A 60 10.52 -21.21 -2.82
CA SER A 60 9.74 -20.19 -3.53
C SER A 60 9.34 -19.02 -2.61
N ALA A 61 8.99 -19.31 -1.35
CA ALA A 61 8.62 -18.30 -0.36
C ALA A 61 9.81 -17.41 -0.01
N VAL A 62 11.00 -17.99 0.15
CA VAL A 62 12.23 -17.20 0.34
C VAL A 62 12.53 -16.32 -0.86
N ALA A 63 12.46 -16.88 -2.08
CA ALA A 63 12.79 -16.14 -3.29
C ALA A 63 11.81 -14.99 -3.55
N LEU A 64 10.50 -15.28 -3.55
CA LEU A 64 9.47 -14.28 -3.77
C LEU A 64 9.42 -13.28 -2.60
N GLY A 65 9.47 -13.76 -1.36
CA GLY A 65 9.47 -12.92 -0.17
C GLY A 65 10.64 -11.94 -0.18
N GLY A 66 11.85 -12.41 -0.45
CA GLY A 66 13.04 -11.54 -0.54
C GLY A 66 12.91 -10.45 -1.61
N ILE A 67 12.43 -10.80 -2.80
CA ILE A 67 12.18 -9.83 -3.88
C ILE A 67 11.14 -8.79 -3.46
N PHE A 68 10.01 -9.23 -2.87
CA PHE A 68 8.93 -8.33 -2.49
C PHE A 68 9.24 -7.48 -1.25
N VAL A 69 10.07 -7.93 -0.33
CA VAL A 69 10.59 -7.08 0.76
C VAL A 69 11.39 -5.93 0.17
N VAL A 70 12.32 -6.20 -0.75
CA VAL A 70 13.16 -5.13 -1.34
C VAL A 70 12.31 -4.15 -2.14
N ILE A 71 11.43 -4.66 -3.02
CA ILE A 71 10.52 -3.84 -3.82
C ILE A 71 9.57 -3.04 -2.90
N GLY A 72 9.01 -3.69 -1.89
CA GLY A 72 8.09 -3.10 -0.93
C GLY A 72 8.75 -2.00 -0.12
N VAL A 73 9.96 -2.21 0.40
CA VAL A 73 10.70 -1.20 1.17
C VAL A 73 11.01 0.02 0.31
N PHE A 74 11.44 -0.18 -0.95
CA PHE A 74 11.68 0.94 -1.86
C PHE A 74 10.42 1.75 -2.12
N ARG A 75 9.29 1.06 -2.31
CA ARG A 75 7.98 1.69 -2.53
C ARG A 75 7.47 2.43 -1.30
N MET A 76 7.64 1.83 -0.13
CA MET A 76 7.22 2.37 1.16
C MET A 76 8.09 3.55 1.61
N ALA A 77 9.41 3.49 1.43
CA ALA A 77 10.33 4.48 1.99
C ALA A 77 10.79 5.55 1.00
N VAL A 78 10.74 5.28 -0.32
CA VAL A 78 11.25 6.20 -1.35
C VAL A 78 10.14 6.72 -2.24
N ARG A 79 9.33 5.84 -2.84
CA ARG A 79 8.25 6.29 -3.75
C ARG A 79 7.02 6.83 -3.00
N LEU A 80 6.80 6.36 -1.78
CA LEU A 80 5.62 6.67 -0.97
C LEU A 80 4.35 6.33 -1.74
N ASP A 81 4.27 5.11 -2.30
CA ASP A 81 3.15 4.70 -3.16
C ASP A 81 2.51 3.37 -2.74
N ASP A 82 3.11 2.61 -1.82
CA ASP A 82 2.54 1.40 -1.21
C ASP A 82 3.28 1.05 0.09
N VAL A 83 2.54 0.65 1.11
CA VAL A 83 3.10 0.27 2.43
C VAL A 83 2.81 -1.19 2.81
N VAL A 84 2.12 -1.92 1.94
CA VAL A 84 1.52 -3.23 2.22
C VAL A 84 2.39 -4.37 1.68
N VAL A 85 3.05 -4.16 0.54
CA VAL A 85 3.89 -5.19 -0.09
C VAL A 85 5.10 -5.57 0.77
N ALA A 86 5.71 -4.60 1.48
CA ALA A 86 6.87 -4.85 2.33
C ALA A 86 6.59 -5.84 3.48
N PRO A 87 5.59 -5.60 4.36
CA PRO A 87 5.29 -6.51 5.46
C PRO A 87 4.80 -7.88 4.95
N PHE A 88 3.90 -7.94 3.97
CA PHE A 88 3.43 -9.26 3.49
C PHE A 88 4.51 -10.05 2.73
N GLY A 89 5.41 -9.37 2.02
CA GLY A 89 6.61 -9.99 1.46
C GLY A 89 7.55 -10.51 2.56
N GLY A 90 7.65 -9.80 3.67
CA GLY A 90 8.50 -10.19 4.80
C GLY A 90 7.92 -11.35 5.61
N VAL A 91 6.60 -11.41 5.83
CA VAL A 91 5.92 -12.62 6.35
C VAL A 91 6.24 -13.84 5.50
N LEU A 92 6.21 -13.69 4.16
CA LEU A 92 6.53 -14.76 3.22
C LEU A 92 8.01 -15.19 3.34
N LEU A 93 8.92 -14.22 3.38
CA LEU A 93 10.36 -14.46 3.55
C LEU A 93 10.67 -15.17 4.87
N CYS A 94 10.11 -14.68 5.98
CA CYS A 94 10.29 -15.25 7.31
C CYS A 94 9.77 -16.69 7.37
N THR A 95 8.55 -16.93 6.89
CA THR A 95 7.95 -18.27 6.91
C THR A 95 8.75 -19.26 6.05
N GLY A 96 9.16 -18.85 4.85
CA GLY A 96 10.03 -19.64 3.97
C GLY A 96 11.36 -19.99 4.62
N THR A 97 12.03 -18.98 5.18
CA THR A 97 13.37 -19.12 5.76
C THR A 97 13.34 -20.00 7.02
N LEU A 98 12.38 -19.75 7.92
CA LEU A 98 12.19 -20.55 9.13
C LEU A 98 11.83 -22.00 8.83
N SER A 99 11.03 -22.26 7.79
CA SER A 99 10.75 -23.64 7.36
C SER A 99 12.04 -24.34 6.93
N LEU A 100 12.83 -23.76 6.02
CA LEU A 100 14.07 -24.37 5.55
C LEU A 100 15.08 -24.62 6.67
N MET A 101 15.16 -23.70 7.64
CA MET A 101 16.05 -23.83 8.79
C MET A 101 15.54 -24.89 9.77
N GLY A 102 14.24 -24.93 10.03
CA GLY A 102 13.61 -25.93 10.90
C GLY A 102 13.75 -27.34 10.36
N ASP A 103 13.60 -27.51 9.05
CA ASP A 103 13.73 -28.81 8.38
C ASP A 103 15.15 -29.38 8.51
N ARG A 104 16.16 -28.52 8.44
CA ARG A 104 17.57 -28.92 8.52
C ARG A 104 18.11 -28.91 9.97
N TRP A 105 17.38 -28.35 10.92
CA TRP A 105 17.78 -28.18 12.33
C TRP A 105 18.35 -29.45 13.00
N PRO A 106 17.76 -30.66 12.82
CA PRO A 106 18.26 -31.88 13.46
C PRO A 106 19.63 -32.32 12.98
N GLU A 107 20.01 -31.92 11.75
CA GLU A 107 21.27 -32.30 11.10
C GLU A 107 22.39 -31.28 11.33
N MET A 108 22.05 -30.12 11.91
CA MET A 108 22.99 -29.02 12.12
C MET A 108 23.89 -29.25 13.32
N ALA A 109 25.16 -28.87 13.20
CA ALA A 109 26.06 -28.76 14.34
C ALA A 109 25.62 -27.63 15.29
N GLN A 110 26.04 -27.67 16.56
CA GLN A 110 25.65 -26.67 17.56
C GLN A 110 25.97 -25.22 17.12
N SER A 111 27.10 -25.00 16.43
CA SER A 111 27.46 -23.68 15.90
C SER A 111 26.51 -23.20 14.81
N GLU A 112 26.05 -24.09 13.94
CA GLU A 112 25.08 -23.79 12.88
C GLU A 112 23.70 -23.51 13.48
N GLN A 113 23.28 -24.27 14.51
CA GLN A 113 22.04 -24.02 15.25
C GLN A 113 22.04 -22.62 15.88
N ILE A 114 23.13 -22.20 16.53
CA ILE A 114 23.24 -20.85 17.10
C ILE A 114 23.16 -19.77 16.01
N GLY A 115 23.92 -19.93 14.92
CA GLY A 115 23.88 -18.99 13.80
C GLY A 115 22.49 -18.88 13.15
N SER A 116 21.83 -20.02 12.99
CA SER A 116 20.47 -20.10 12.45
C SER A 116 19.46 -19.42 13.39
N PHE A 117 19.57 -19.63 14.70
CA PHE A 117 18.72 -18.96 15.69
C PHE A 117 18.89 -17.43 15.67
N LEU A 118 20.13 -16.94 15.58
CA LEU A 118 20.42 -15.51 15.47
C LEU A 118 19.83 -14.91 14.19
N LEU A 119 20.02 -15.57 13.05
CA LEU A 119 19.47 -15.11 11.77
C LEU A 119 17.93 -15.08 11.80
N ALA A 120 17.31 -16.15 12.32
CA ALA A 120 15.86 -16.22 12.51
C ALA A 120 15.34 -15.07 13.38
N SER A 121 16.03 -14.78 14.49
CA SER A 121 15.68 -13.69 15.40
C SER A 121 15.74 -12.33 14.72
N ILE A 122 16.81 -12.07 13.94
CA ILE A 122 16.96 -10.82 13.19
C ILE A 122 15.85 -10.67 12.14
N LEU A 123 15.54 -11.73 11.38
CA LEU A 123 14.48 -11.71 10.39
C LEU A 123 13.12 -11.39 11.02
N VAL A 124 12.77 -12.03 12.13
CA VAL A 124 11.51 -11.79 12.83
C VAL A 124 11.46 -10.36 13.39
N LEU A 125 12.55 -9.84 13.96
CA LEU A 125 12.60 -8.45 14.43
C LEU A 125 12.43 -7.44 13.30
N MET A 126 13.07 -7.66 12.15
CA MET A 126 12.89 -6.83 10.96
C MET A 126 11.45 -6.90 10.45
N GLU A 127 10.85 -8.08 10.47
CA GLU A 127 9.46 -8.26 10.06
C GLU A 127 8.48 -7.52 10.99
N ILE A 128 8.69 -7.58 12.30
CA ILE A 128 7.91 -6.80 13.27
C ILE A 128 8.02 -5.31 12.94
N TYR A 129 9.23 -4.81 12.69
CA TYR A 129 9.43 -3.41 12.29
C TYR A 129 8.67 -3.05 11.01
N LEU A 130 8.73 -3.90 9.98
CA LEU A 130 8.00 -3.67 8.72
C LEU A 130 6.48 -3.71 8.93
N ALA A 131 5.97 -4.61 9.76
CA ALA A 131 4.55 -4.69 10.09
C ALA A 131 4.08 -3.41 10.81
N PHE A 132 4.85 -2.91 11.78
CA PHE A 132 4.52 -1.64 12.44
C PHE A 132 4.57 -0.47 11.46
N ARG A 133 5.66 -0.33 10.71
CA ARG A 133 5.82 0.78 9.77
C ARG A 133 4.78 0.76 8.66
N GLY A 134 4.50 -0.42 8.10
CA GLY A 134 3.61 -0.57 6.96
C GLY A 134 2.13 -0.62 7.31
N LEU A 135 1.76 -1.38 8.34
CA LEU A 135 0.36 -1.66 8.66
C LEU A 135 -0.20 -0.81 9.81
N VAL A 136 0.64 -0.39 10.77
CA VAL A 136 0.19 0.39 11.94
C VAL A 136 0.37 1.88 11.72
N VAL A 137 1.58 2.33 11.37
CA VAL A 137 1.82 3.74 10.99
C VAL A 137 1.11 4.04 9.68
N GLY A 138 1.12 3.09 8.74
CA GLY A 138 0.30 3.15 7.55
C GLY A 138 0.82 4.15 6.53
N VAL A 139 -0.11 4.79 5.83
CA VAL A 139 0.17 5.63 4.67
C VAL A 139 0.29 7.09 5.08
N GLN A 140 1.35 7.75 4.61
CA GLN A 140 1.60 9.17 4.90
C GLN A 140 0.58 10.10 4.22
N GLY A 141 0.30 11.25 4.85
CA GLY A 141 -0.67 12.24 4.35
C GLY A 141 -0.36 12.72 2.93
N ILE A 142 0.93 12.93 2.62
CA ILE A 142 1.39 13.34 1.28
C ILE A 142 0.97 12.35 0.18
N THR A 143 0.88 11.06 0.50
CA THR A 143 0.52 10.01 -0.47
C THR A 143 -0.97 10.10 -0.81
N TRP A 144 -1.79 10.34 0.20
CA TRP A 144 -3.22 10.59 0.03
C TRP A 144 -3.48 11.85 -0.80
N SER A 145 -2.73 12.93 -0.52
CA SER A 145 -2.82 14.19 -1.29
C SER A 145 -2.42 14.02 -2.76
N LYS A 146 -1.31 13.31 -3.04
CA LYS A 146 -0.90 12.94 -4.41
C LYS A 146 -2.00 12.16 -5.15
N SER A 147 -2.61 11.19 -4.47
CA SER A 147 -3.71 10.42 -5.06
C SER A 147 -4.96 11.27 -5.25
N GLY A 148 -5.26 12.21 -4.34
CA GLY A 148 -6.35 13.17 -4.50
C GLY A 148 -6.20 13.98 -5.77
N LEU A 149 -5.02 14.57 -6.01
CA LEU A 149 -4.72 15.30 -7.24
C LEU A 149 -4.86 14.42 -8.50
N ARG A 150 -4.46 13.15 -8.43
CA ARG A 150 -4.68 12.18 -9.53
C ARG A 150 -6.16 11.96 -9.81
N GLN A 151 -7.02 11.95 -8.79
CA GLN A 151 -8.47 11.80 -8.98
C GLN A 151 -9.13 13.08 -9.51
N VAL A 152 -8.67 14.26 -9.09
CA VAL A 152 -9.11 15.55 -9.68
C VAL A 152 -8.84 15.56 -11.17
N ASN A 153 -7.61 15.21 -11.58
CA ASN A 153 -7.22 15.11 -13.00
C ASN A 153 -8.04 14.08 -13.79
N ARG A 154 -8.68 13.12 -13.12
CA ARG A 154 -9.55 12.12 -13.73
C ARG A 154 -11.03 12.50 -13.74
N GLY A 155 -11.39 13.65 -13.16
CA GLY A 155 -12.78 14.07 -12.97
C GLY A 155 -13.55 13.27 -11.92
N LEU A 156 -12.89 12.39 -11.17
CA LEU A 156 -13.52 11.62 -10.11
C LEU A 156 -13.47 12.40 -8.80
N LEU A 157 -14.40 13.35 -8.63
CA LEU A 157 -14.42 14.22 -7.45
C LEU A 157 -15.10 13.56 -6.24
N LEU A 158 -16.22 12.86 -6.49
CA LEU A 158 -17.12 12.31 -5.48
C LEU A 158 -16.92 10.81 -5.23
N GLY A 159 -17.44 10.34 -4.09
CA GLY A 159 -17.49 8.93 -3.71
C GLY A 159 -16.25 8.44 -2.94
N PRO A 160 -16.24 7.16 -2.50
CA PRO A 160 -15.20 6.62 -1.61
C PRO A 160 -13.78 6.60 -2.21
N ARG A 161 -13.69 6.67 -3.54
CA ARG A 161 -12.44 6.75 -4.32
C ARG A 161 -12.24 8.10 -5.02
N GLY A 162 -13.12 9.07 -4.74
CA GLY A 162 -13.06 10.40 -5.32
C GLY A 162 -12.04 11.29 -4.64
N ALA A 163 -11.65 12.38 -5.30
CA ALA A 163 -10.64 13.31 -4.79
C ALA A 163 -10.94 13.82 -3.37
N ILE A 164 -12.21 14.12 -3.05
CA ILE A 164 -12.61 14.60 -1.71
C ILE A 164 -12.20 13.59 -0.64
N SER A 165 -12.60 12.32 -0.80
CA SER A 165 -12.29 11.26 0.18
C SER A 165 -10.79 11.03 0.35
N HIS A 166 -9.97 11.32 -0.67
CA HIS A 166 -8.52 11.23 -0.57
C HIS A 166 -7.92 12.42 0.19
N PHE A 167 -8.38 13.64 -0.07
CA PHE A 167 -7.90 14.82 0.67
C PHE A 167 -8.38 14.84 2.13
N GLU A 168 -9.55 14.27 2.43
CA GLU A 168 -10.00 14.08 3.82
C GLU A 168 -9.19 13.02 4.59
N ARG A 169 -8.32 12.26 3.91
CA ARG A 169 -7.43 11.26 4.53
C ARG A 169 -5.97 11.70 4.56
N SER A 170 -5.63 12.86 3.98
CA SER A 170 -4.24 13.31 3.87
C SER A 170 -3.71 14.06 5.08
N TRP A 171 -4.33 13.92 6.24
CA TRP A 171 -3.89 14.58 7.46
C TRP A 171 -2.51 14.08 7.90
N ASP A 172 -1.65 15.02 8.26
CA ASP A 172 -0.31 14.77 8.75
C ASP A 172 -0.04 15.62 10.01
N MET A 173 0.44 14.96 11.06
CA MET A 173 0.78 15.60 12.34
C MET A 173 2.20 16.15 12.36
N GLU A 174 3.10 15.55 11.57
CA GLU A 174 4.51 15.94 11.50
C GLU A 174 4.70 17.11 10.52
N ASP A 175 3.88 17.13 9.48
CA ASP A 175 3.94 18.11 8.38
C ASP A 175 2.63 18.92 8.25
N PRO A 176 2.40 19.95 9.08
CA PRO A 176 1.15 20.74 9.07
C PRO A 176 0.81 21.40 7.73
N TRP A 177 1.81 21.65 6.89
CA TRP A 177 1.61 22.21 5.55
C TRP A 177 0.79 21.28 4.64
N ILE A 178 0.83 19.96 4.85
CA ILE A 178 0.00 19.00 4.11
C ILE A 178 -1.47 19.20 4.45
N ASN A 179 -1.79 19.53 5.71
CA ASN A 179 -3.17 19.80 6.15
C ASN A 179 -3.72 21.04 5.46
N ALA A 180 -2.93 22.12 5.41
CA ALA A 180 -3.29 23.35 4.70
C ALA A 180 -3.52 23.09 3.21
N MET A 181 -2.62 22.35 2.54
CA MET A 181 -2.79 21.98 1.13
C MET A 181 -4.05 21.14 0.87
N SER A 182 -4.38 20.23 1.80
CA SER A 182 -5.56 19.37 1.72
C SER A 182 -6.85 20.18 1.88
N HIS A 183 -6.90 21.10 2.85
CA HIS A 183 -8.03 22.00 3.01
C HIS A 183 -8.19 22.95 1.82
N ALA A 184 -7.10 23.53 1.31
CA ALA A 184 -7.14 24.35 0.11
C ALA A 184 -7.70 23.58 -1.10
N ALA A 185 -7.29 22.33 -1.28
CA ALA A 185 -7.83 21.45 -2.31
C ALA A 185 -9.34 21.23 -2.15
N LEU A 186 -9.79 20.91 -0.93
CA LEU A 186 -11.19 20.69 -0.62
C LEU A 186 -12.04 21.95 -0.86
N VAL A 187 -11.56 23.14 -0.46
CA VAL A 187 -12.25 24.41 -0.73
C VAL A 187 -12.45 24.61 -2.23
N LEU A 188 -11.43 24.38 -3.06
CA LEU A 188 -11.51 24.53 -4.52
C LEU A 188 -12.51 23.54 -5.13
N ILE A 189 -12.47 22.28 -4.68
CA ILE A 189 -13.38 21.23 -5.18
C ILE A 189 -14.83 21.52 -4.77
N TYR A 190 -15.11 21.85 -3.51
CA TYR A 190 -16.47 22.14 -3.05
C TYR A 190 -17.06 23.38 -3.72
N ARG A 191 -16.26 24.45 -3.92
CA ARG A 191 -16.68 25.61 -4.71
C ARG A 191 -17.01 25.24 -6.15
N HIS A 192 -16.19 24.39 -6.77
CA HIS A 192 -16.46 23.90 -8.12
C HIS A 192 -17.76 23.08 -8.21
N LEU A 193 -18.11 22.35 -7.15
CA LEU A 193 -19.37 21.61 -7.05
C LEU A 193 -20.58 22.49 -6.64
N GLY A 194 -20.36 23.76 -6.29
CA GLY A 194 -21.39 24.68 -5.81
C GLY A 194 -21.79 24.48 -4.35
N ASP A 195 -21.03 23.72 -3.56
CA ASP A 195 -21.26 23.50 -2.14
C ASP A 195 -20.49 24.52 -1.30
N GLU A 196 -21.09 25.71 -1.15
CA GLU A 196 -20.49 26.80 -0.36
C GLU A 196 -20.45 26.50 1.15
N SER A 197 -21.27 25.58 1.65
CA SER A 197 -21.30 25.23 3.07
C SER A 197 -20.02 24.50 3.45
N SER A 198 -19.73 23.38 2.77
CA SER A 198 -18.52 22.59 3.01
C SER A 198 -17.25 23.35 2.62
N ALA A 199 -17.32 24.20 1.57
CA ALA A 199 -16.21 25.07 1.23
C ALA A 199 -15.87 26.05 2.37
N LYS A 200 -16.88 26.63 3.04
CA LYS A 200 -16.65 27.56 4.16
C LYS A 200 -16.08 26.86 5.39
N GLU A 201 -16.51 25.64 5.67
CA GLU A 201 -15.95 24.83 6.76
C GLU A 201 -14.45 24.61 6.57
N HIS A 202 -14.04 24.10 5.40
CA HIS A 202 -12.62 23.89 5.12
C HIS A 202 -11.82 25.19 4.94
N LEU A 203 -12.46 26.29 4.53
CA LEU A 203 -11.83 27.60 4.53
C LEU A 203 -11.48 28.06 5.96
N THR A 204 -12.37 27.79 6.92
CA THR A 204 -12.13 28.13 8.33
C THR A 204 -10.91 27.37 8.87
N GLU A 205 -10.82 26.07 8.57
CA GLU A 205 -9.67 25.24 8.95
C GLU A 205 -8.38 25.67 8.23
N LEU A 206 -8.46 26.05 6.96
CA LEU A 206 -7.33 26.59 6.21
C LEU A 206 -6.81 27.88 6.84
N GLU A 207 -7.71 28.81 7.20
CA GLU A 207 -7.35 30.06 7.88
C GLU A 207 -6.69 29.79 9.24
N ALA A 208 -7.17 28.80 10.00
CA ALA A 208 -6.52 28.37 11.24
C ALA A 208 -5.11 27.79 10.99
N GLY A 209 -4.90 27.14 9.83
CA GLY A 209 -3.62 26.58 9.37
C GLY A 209 -2.69 27.57 8.66
N GLY A 210 -2.93 28.87 8.74
CA GLY A 210 -2.09 29.91 8.11
C GLY A 210 -2.63 30.49 6.80
N GLY A 211 -3.84 30.10 6.40
CA GLY A 211 -4.55 30.66 5.25
C GLY A 211 -3.95 30.25 3.90
N TRP A 212 -4.37 30.95 2.84
CA TRP A 212 -3.85 30.72 1.50
C TRP A 212 -2.34 31.02 1.37
N GLU A 213 -1.79 31.89 2.21
CA GLU A 213 -0.36 32.22 2.21
C GLU A 213 0.54 31.05 2.63
N SER A 214 0.00 30.06 3.35
CA SER A 214 0.75 28.86 3.74
C SER A 214 0.77 27.78 2.65
N VAL A 215 0.02 27.99 1.56
CA VAL A 215 -0.11 27.05 0.44
C VAL A 215 0.61 27.60 -0.78
N ASP A 216 1.40 26.76 -1.44
CA ASP A 216 2.10 27.15 -2.66
C ASP A 216 1.13 27.44 -3.81
N ASP A 217 1.30 28.57 -4.49
CA ASP A 217 0.43 28.99 -5.60
C ASP A 217 0.40 27.96 -6.75
N THR A 218 1.50 27.22 -6.97
CA THR A 218 1.54 26.17 -7.99
C THR A 218 0.61 25.01 -7.67
N TRP A 219 0.41 24.71 -6.38
CA TRP A 219 -0.54 23.69 -5.94
C TRP A 219 -1.98 24.12 -6.19
N ALA A 220 -2.33 25.33 -5.75
CA ALA A 220 -3.67 25.89 -5.95
C ALA A 220 -4.00 26.02 -7.45
N SER A 221 -3.03 26.45 -8.25
CA SER A 221 -3.16 26.55 -9.71
C SER A 221 -3.36 25.18 -10.33
N ALA A 222 -2.57 24.16 -9.96
CA ALA A 222 -2.70 22.81 -10.52
C ALA A 222 -4.09 22.20 -10.29
N ILE A 223 -4.70 22.43 -9.11
CA ILE A 223 -6.05 21.97 -8.82
C ILE A 223 -7.08 22.76 -9.62
N THR A 224 -6.94 24.09 -9.65
CA THR A 224 -7.88 24.96 -10.37
C THR A 224 -7.86 24.66 -11.87
N ASP A 225 -6.68 24.46 -12.46
CA ASP A 225 -6.50 24.07 -13.85
C ASP A 225 -7.15 22.72 -14.12
N ALA A 226 -6.88 21.72 -13.27
CA ALA A 226 -7.48 20.40 -13.40
C ALA A 226 -9.02 20.46 -13.34
N LEU A 227 -9.60 21.24 -12.42
CA LEU A 227 -11.05 21.45 -12.32
C LEU A 227 -11.62 22.22 -13.51
N SER A 228 -10.92 23.24 -14.00
CA SER A 228 -11.35 24.03 -15.16
C SER A 228 -11.41 23.19 -16.45
N ASN A 229 -10.49 22.24 -16.59
CA ASN A 229 -10.47 21.31 -17.70
C ASN A 229 -11.69 20.36 -17.69
N LEU A 230 -12.26 20.06 -16.52
CA LEU A 230 -13.49 19.26 -16.42
C LEU A 230 -14.71 20.02 -16.99
N ASN A 231 -14.78 21.34 -16.79
CA ASN A 231 -15.85 22.17 -17.36
C ASN A 231 -15.79 22.24 -18.90
N GLN A 232 -14.62 21.99 -19.49
CA GLN A 232 -14.41 22.03 -20.94
C GLN A 232 -14.62 20.66 -21.61
N GLN A 233 -14.72 19.58 -20.84
CA GLN A 233 -15.07 18.27 -21.39
C GLN A 233 -16.57 18.23 -21.69
N PRO A 234 -17.00 18.06 -22.96
CA PRO A 234 -18.40 17.89 -23.27
C PRO A 234 -18.89 16.62 -22.58
N VAL A 235 -20.07 16.70 -21.95
CA VAL A 235 -20.79 15.55 -21.40
C VAL A 235 -20.98 14.53 -22.54
N THR A 236 -20.09 13.55 -22.63
CA THR A 236 -20.36 12.35 -23.41
C THR A 236 -21.31 11.53 -22.56
N SER A 237 -22.61 11.78 -22.75
CA SER A 237 -23.66 10.82 -22.43
C SER A 237 -23.33 9.54 -23.19
N ASN A 238 -22.85 8.52 -22.49
CA ASN A 238 -22.91 7.17 -22.99
C ASN A 238 -23.85 6.40 -22.06
N ASP A 239 -24.98 6.03 -22.66
CA ASP A 239 -25.95 5.03 -22.22
C ASP A 239 -25.29 3.72 -21.76
#